data_AF-A0A317WA85-F1
#
_entry.id   AF-A0A317WA85-F1
#
_cell.length_a   1.000
_cell.length_b   1.000
_cell.length_c   1.000
_cell.angle_alpha   90.00
_cell.angle_beta   90.00
_cell.angle_gamma   90.00
#
_symmetry.space_group_name_H-M   'P 1'
#
loop_
_entity.id
_entity.type
_entity.pdbx_description
1 polymer ?
#
loop_
_entity_poly.entity_id
_entity_poly.type
_entity_poly.pdbx_seq_one_letter_code
_entity_poly.pdbx_strand_id
1 'polypeptide(L)'
;MSLSDHKDTIQRLYVDEDLTLDELMDSMERDFGIRASKDSYKRHFRKLKLRKTNNRDFYVWANHHIEKRSHANPKKKTQILLNGKAIDEKTIQKNIPRQVLTYDQARAADQSSKPG
;
A
#
# COMPACT_ATOMS: atom_id res chain seq x y z
N MET A 1 2.00 8.78 26.48
CA MET A 1 2.32 8.66 25.04
C MET A 1 1.02 8.67 24.25
N SER A 2 1.02 9.20 23.04
CA SER A 2 -0.17 9.37 22.20
C SER A 2 -0.07 8.57 20.90
N LEU A 3 -1.21 8.35 20.23
CA LEU A 3 -1.22 7.72 18.90
C LEU A 3 -0.37 8.46 17.86
N SER A 4 -0.12 9.76 18.03
CA SER A 4 0.75 10.54 17.13
C SER A 4 2.21 10.09 17.25
N ASP A 5 2.64 9.71 18.45
CA ASP A 5 4.03 9.37 18.76
C ASP A 5 4.40 7.98 18.24
N HIS A 6 3.40 7.16 17.90
CA HIS A 6 3.56 5.78 17.43
C HIS A 6 3.08 5.59 15.99
N LYS A 7 3.18 6.63 15.15
CA LYS A 7 2.77 6.59 13.74
C LYS A 7 3.37 5.37 13.01
N ASP A 8 4.67 5.17 13.13
CA ASP A 8 5.38 4.13 12.37
C ASP A 8 4.98 2.74 12.87
N THR A 9 4.81 2.58 14.18
CA THR A 9 4.27 1.34 14.77
C THR A 9 2.85 1.06 14.28
N ILE A 10 1.97 2.05 14.31
CA ILE A 10 0.59 1.92 13.83
C ILE A 10 0.58 1.54 12.36
N GLN A 11 1.42 2.17 11.53
CA GLN A 11 1.52 1.85 10.12
C GLN A 11 2.00 0.41 9.90
N ARG A 12 3.08 0.01 10.58
CA ARG A 12 3.60 -1.37 10.51
C ARG A 12 2.55 -2.39 10.91
N LEU A 13 1.92 -2.22 12.08
CA LEU A 13 0.96 -3.18 12.60
C LEU A 13 -0.32 -3.24 11.76
N TYR A 14 -0.87 -2.09 11.38
CA TYR A 14 -2.17 -2.01 10.72
C TYR A 14 -2.12 -2.24 9.20
N VAL A 15 -1.07 -1.76 8.54
CA VAL A 15 -0.92 -1.83 7.07
C VAL A 15 -0.01 -2.98 6.69
N ASP A 16 1.18 -3.05 7.30
CA ASP A 16 2.17 -4.01 6.86
C ASP A 16 1.80 -5.40 7.39
N GLU A 17 1.57 -5.56 8.69
CA GLU A 17 1.20 -6.84 9.35
C GLU A 17 -0.28 -7.19 9.24
N ASP A 18 -1.08 -6.32 8.59
CA ASP A 18 -2.50 -6.50 8.33
C ASP A 18 -3.37 -6.77 9.58
N LEU A 19 -2.94 -6.34 10.77
CA LEU A 19 -3.75 -6.47 11.96
C LEU A 19 -5.09 -5.75 11.76
N THR A 20 -6.16 -6.38 12.23
CA THR A 20 -7.46 -5.73 12.34
C THR A 20 -7.36 -4.52 13.28
N LEU A 21 -8.34 -3.62 13.21
CA LEU A 21 -8.37 -2.47 14.12
C LEU A 21 -8.38 -2.93 15.59
N ASP A 22 -9.06 -4.04 15.88
CA ASP A 22 -9.21 -4.54 17.24
C ASP A 22 -7.89 -5.15 17.75
N GLU A 23 -7.21 -5.95 16.92
CA GLU A 23 -5.87 -6.47 17.26
C GLU A 23 -4.82 -5.36 17.40
N LEU A 24 -4.88 -4.32 16.56
CA LEU A 24 -4.03 -3.14 16.71
C LEU A 24 -4.29 -2.46 18.05
N MET A 25 -5.56 -2.27 18.43
CA MET A 25 -5.92 -1.67 19.71
C MET A 25 -5.40 -2.48 20.88
N ASP A 26 -5.56 -3.81 20.83
CA ASP A 26 -5.06 -4.72 21.86
C ASP A 26 -3.53 -4.68 21.97
N SER A 27 -2.80 -4.64 20.84
CA SER A 27 -1.35 -4.49 20.83
C SER A 27 -0.90 -3.14 21.36
N MET A 28 -1.58 -2.06 20.97
CA MET A 28 -1.25 -0.70 21.43
C MET A 28 -1.53 -0.51 22.92
N GLU A 29 -2.56 -1.16 23.45
CA GLU A 29 -2.84 -1.20 24.88
C GLU A 29 -1.78 -2.02 25.63
N ARG A 30 -1.51 -3.25 25.16
CA ARG A 30 -0.58 -4.17 25.83
C ARG A 30 0.87 -3.67 25.81
N ASP A 31 1.33 -3.19 24.66
CA ASP A 31 2.75 -2.95 24.41
C ASP A 31 3.13 -1.48 24.72
N PHE A 32 2.16 -0.55 24.68
CA PHE A 32 2.40 0.89 24.88
C PHE A 32 1.46 1.56 25.89
N GLY A 33 0.50 0.83 26.49
CA GLY A 33 -0.45 1.37 27.45
C GLY A 33 -1.50 2.32 26.87
N ILE A 34 -1.69 2.33 25.54
CA ILE A 34 -2.56 3.30 24.86
C ILE A 34 -4.00 2.76 24.77
N ARG A 35 -4.85 3.21 25.69
CA ARG A 35 -6.30 2.99 25.65
C ARG A 35 -7.02 4.15 24.97
N ALA A 36 -7.15 4.08 23.64
CA ALA A 36 -7.93 5.03 22.86
C ALA A 36 -9.15 4.34 22.21
N SER A 37 -10.22 5.10 21.97
CA SER A 37 -11.42 4.54 21.34
C SER A 37 -11.17 4.20 19.86
N LYS A 38 -11.99 3.29 19.31
CA LYS A 38 -12.00 2.96 17.86
C LYS A 38 -12.07 4.22 16.99
N ASP A 39 -12.85 5.21 17.40
CA ASP A 39 -13.01 6.46 16.63
C ASP A 39 -11.76 7.34 16.68
N SER A 40 -11.00 7.35 17.78
CA SER A 40 -9.71 8.02 17.85
C SER A 40 -8.71 7.41 16.87
N TYR A 41 -8.65 6.07 16.77
CA TYR A 41 -7.84 5.39 15.77
C TYR A 41 -8.27 5.73 14.34
N LYS A 42 -9.58 5.68 14.03
CA LYS A 42 -10.10 6.05 12.70
C LYS A 42 -9.76 7.50 12.33
N ARG A 43 -9.88 8.44 13.27
CA ARG A 43 -9.46 9.84 13.07
C ARG A 43 -7.96 9.93 12.80
N HIS A 44 -7.16 9.16 13.52
CA HIS A 44 -5.72 9.06 13.28
C HIS A 44 -5.39 8.50 11.91
N PHE A 45 -6.04 7.41 11.48
CA PHE A 45 -5.83 6.85 10.14
C PHE A 45 -6.12 7.87 9.05
N ARG A 46 -7.20 8.65 9.18
CA ARG A 46 -7.52 9.74 8.25
C ARG A 46 -6.43 10.82 8.24
N LYS A 47 -5.97 11.25 9.41
CA LYS A 47 -4.89 12.25 9.55
C LYS A 47 -3.58 11.75 8.92
N LEU A 48 -3.26 10.48 9.10
CA LEU A 48 -2.06 9.84 8.58
C LEU A 48 -2.19 9.34 7.15
N LYS A 49 -3.38 9.45 6.54
CA LYS A 49 -3.74 8.86 5.23
C LYS A 49 -3.43 7.36 5.14
N LEU A 50 -3.53 6.65 6.26
CA LEU A 50 -3.31 5.21 6.33
C LEU A 50 -4.45 4.45 5.63
N ARG A 51 -4.08 3.50 4.77
CA ARG A 51 -5.00 2.60 4.08
C ARG A 51 -4.42 1.19 4.11
N LYS A 52 -5.25 0.21 4.48
CA LYS A 52 -4.88 -1.22 4.43
C LYS A 52 -4.63 -1.70 3.01
N THR A 53 -5.45 -1.21 2.07
CA THR A 53 -5.37 -1.61 0.68
C THR A 53 -4.54 -0.62 -0.11
N ASN A 54 -3.72 -1.18 -0.99
CA ASN A 54 -3.00 -0.41 -2.00
C ASN A 54 -4.02 0.38 -2.82
N ASN A 55 -3.73 1.67 -3.05
CA ASN A 55 -4.60 2.48 -3.87
C ASN A 55 -4.44 2.14 -5.36
N ARG A 56 -5.40 2.60 -6.16
CA ARG A 56 -5.39 2.51 -7.62
C ARG A 56 -4.05 2.96 -8.23
N ASP A 57 -3.49 4.07 -7.75
CA ASP A 57 -2.22 4.61 -8.25
C ASP A 57 -1.05 3.63 -8.09
N PHE A 58 -0.99 2.89 -6.98
CA PHE A 58 0.00 1.83 -6.79
C PHE A 58 -0.13 0.75 -7.88
N TYR A 59 -1.36 0.29 -8.16
CA TYR A 59 -1.57 -0.76 -9.16
C TYR A 59 -1.26 -0.28 -10.58
N VAL A 60 -1.56 0.99 -10.90
CA VAL A 60 -1.16 1.61 -12.18
C VAL A 60 0.36 1.66 -12.31
N TRP A 61 1.05 2.17 -11.29
CA TRP A 61 2.52 2.24 -11.26
C TRP A 61 3.17 0.86 -11.35
N ALA A 62 2.65 -0.09 -10.59
CA ALA A 62 3.13 -1.47 -10.53
C ALA A 62 2.98 -2.16 -11.90
N ASN A 63 1.81 -2.02 -12.54
CA ASN A 63 1.58 -2.60 -13.87
C ASN A 63 2.56 -2.06 -14.90
N HIS A 64 2.71 -0.74 -14.97
CA HIS A 64 3.63 -0.10 -15.91
C HIS A 64 5.08 -0.58 -15.72
N HIS A 65 5.53 -0.77 -14.48
CA HIS A 65 6.88 -1.27 -14.21
C HIS A 65 7.05 -2.76 -14.57
N ILE A 66 6.02 -3.58 -14.36
CA ILE A 66 6.00 -4.97 -14.78
C ILE A 66 6.07 -5.06 -16.31
N GLU A 67 5.23 -4.30 -17.02
CA GLU A 67 5.20 -4.26 -18.49
C GLU A 67 6.55 -3.81 -19.06
N LYS A 68 7.11 -2.70 -18.56
CA LYS A 68 8.42 -2.20 -19.02
C LYS A 68 9.53 -3.23 -18.80
N ARG A 69 9.52 -3.95 -17.67
CA ARG A 69 10.53 -4.96 -17.36
C ARG A 69 10.34 -6.25 -18.14
N SER A 70 9.11 -6.66 -18.42
CA SER A 70 8.82 -7.84 -19.24
C SER A 70 9.28 -7.64 -20.69
N HIS A 71 9.12 -6.42 -21.24
CA HIS A 71 9.68 -6.05 -22.54
C HIS A 71 11.21 -6.13 -22.57
N ALA A 72 11.88 -5.69 -21.50
CA ALA A 72 13.35 -5.72 -21.41
C ALA A 72 13.92 -7.11 -21.09
N ASN A 73 13.21 -7.94 -20.31
CA ASN A 73 13.68 -9.23 -19.82
C ASN A 73 12.52 -10.24 -19.63
N PRO A 74 11.99 -10.82 -20.71
CA PRO A 74 10.76 -11.63 -20.67
C PRO A 74 10.87 -12.94 -19.85
N LYS A 75 12.08 -13.39 -19.50
CA LYS A 75 12.32 -14.61 -18.72
C LYS A 75 12.33 -14.40 -17.20
N LYS A 76 12.29 -13.14 -16.71
CA LYS A 76 12.39 -12.84 -15.27
C LYS A 76 11.09 -12.23 -14.75
N LYS A 77 10.57 -12.80 -13.66
CA LYS A 77 9.40 -12.25 -12.95
C LYS A 77 9.79 -10.98 -12.19
N THR A 78 8.87 -10.04 -12.12
CA THR A 78 9.07 -8.78 -11.40
C THR A 78 8.52 -8.90 -9.99
N GLN A 79 9.41 -8.84 -9.00
CA GLN A 79 9.01 -8.70 -7.60
C GLN A 79 8.96 -7.20 -7.27
N ILE A 80 7.84 -6.72 -6.74
CA ILE A 80 7.68 -5.33 -6.32
C ILE A 80 7.75 -5.27 -4.81
N LEU A 81 8.59 -4.40 -4.27
CA LEU A 81 8.62 -4.11 -2.84
C LEU A 81 7.64 -2.96 -2.55
N LEU A 82 6.66 -3.22 -1.70
CA LEU A 82 5.80 -2.21 -1.12
C LEU A 82 5.92 -2.27 0.40
N ASN A 83 6.28 -1.15 1.02
CA ASN A 83 6.51 -1.06 2.48
C ASN A 83 7.45 -2.17 3.01
N GLY A 84 8.50 -2.52 2.26
CA GLY A 84 9.44 -3.58 2.64
C GLY A 84 8.91 -5.01 2.46
N LYS A 85 7.65 -5.20 2.05
CA LYS A 85 7.09 -6.50 1.69
C LYS A 85 7.18 -6.74 0.19
N ALA A 86 7.65 -7.93 -0.18
CA ALA A 86 7.59 -8.38 -1.55
C ALA A 86 6.15 -8.75 -1.93
N ILE A 87 5.64 -8.09 -2.96
CA ILE A 87 4.38 -8.43 -3.61
C ILE A 87 4.70 -9.12 -4.93
N ASP A 88 4.15 -10.31 -5.09
CA ASP A 88 4.29 -11.08 -6.32
C ASP A 88 3.49 -10.47 -7.47
N GLU A 89 4.07 -10.54 -8.66
CA GLU A 89 3.48 -10.10 -9.93
C GLU A 89 2.05 -10.63 -10.15
N LYS A 90 1.80 -11.90 -9.78
CA LYS A 90 0.46 -12.52 -9.90
C LYS A 90 -0.60 -11.81 -9.06
N THR A 91 -0.24 -11.40 -7.85
CA THR A 91 -1.15 -10.69 -6.94
C THR A 91 -1.47 -9.30 -7.47
N ILE A 92 -0.49 -8.64 -8.08
CA ILE A 92 -0.68 -7.35 -8.75
C ILE A 92 -1.59 -7.53 -9.97
N GLN A 93 -1.26 -8.46 -10.88
CA GLN A 93 -2.03 -8.73 -12.09
C GLN A 93 -3.50 -9.08 -11.81
N LYS A 94 -3.79 -9.86 -10.76
CA LYS A 94 -5.16 -10.19 -10.36
C LYS A 94 -5.97 -8.96 -9.92
N ASN A 95 -5.32 -7.94 -9.37
CA ASN A 95 -5.97 -6.73 -8.86
C ASN A 95 -6.05 -5.61 -9.89
N ILE A 96 -5.25 -5.63 -10.96
CA ILE A 96 -5.28 -4.62 -12.03
C ILE A 96 -6.68 -4.44 -12.62
N PRO A 97 -7.42 -5.48 -13.05
CA PRO A 97 -8.75 -5.28 -13.64
C PRO A 97 -9.78 -4.70 -12.67
N ARG A 98 -9.52 -4.81 -11.35
CA ARG A 98 -10.41 -4.30 -10.29
C ARG A 98 -10.10 -2.85 -9.92
N GLN A 99 -8.91 -2.36 -10.25
CA GLN A 99 -8.37 -1.11 -9.73
C GLN A 99 -8.00 -0.13 -10.85
N VAL A 100 -7.54 -0.62 -11.99
CA VAL A 100 -7.05 0.17 -13.12
C VAL A 100 -8.13 0.20 -14.20
N LEU A 101 -8.69 1.38 -14.47
CA LEU A 101 -9.54 1.58 -15.65
C LEU A 101 -8.65 1.80 -16.86
N THR A 102 -9.13 1.44 -18.05
CA THR A 102 -8.41 1.58 -19.33
C THR A 102 -7.85 3.01 -19.55
N TYR A 103 -8.52 4.02 -18.99
CA TYR A 103 -8.11 5.42 -19.02
C TYR A 103 -6.80 5.71 -18.26
N ASP A 104 -6.51 5.00 -17.17
CA ASP A 104 -5.29 5.25 -16.38
C ASP A 104 -4.04 4.69 -17.06
N GLN A 105 -4.20 3.60 -17.81
CA GLN A 105 -3.11 3.00 -18.59
C GLN A 105 -2.61 3.98 -19.65
N ALA A 106 -3.54 4.66 -20.35
CA ALA A 106 -3.20 5.69 -21.32
C ALA A 106 -2.48 6.89 -20.70
N ARG A 107 -2.94 7.36 -19.52
CA ARG A 107 -2.31 8.49 -18.81
C ARG A 107 -0.90 8.18 -18.32
N ALA A 108 -0.64 6.96 -17.85
CA ALA A 108 0.68 6.55 -17.39
C ALA A 108 1.69 6.45 -18.56
N ALA A 109 1.25 6.02 -19.73
CA ALA A 109 2.07 6.00 -20.95
C ALA A 109 2.43 7.42 -21.44
N ASP A 110 1.52 8.39 -21.31
CA ASP A 110 1.76 9.79 -21.68
C ASP A 110 2.72 10.54 -20.74
N GLN A 111 2.83 10.12 -19.48
CA GLN A 111 3.76 10.74 -18.52
C GLN A 111 5.20 10.25 -18.69
N SER A 112 5.41 9.06 -19.25
CA SER A 112 6.73 8.50 -19.50
C SER A 112 7.31 8.88 -20.87
N SER A 113 6.50 9.49 -21.74
CA SER A 113 6.89 9.95 -23.09
C SER A 113 7.33 11.42 -23.16
N LYS A 114 7.27 12.19 -22.05
CA LYS A 114 7.88 13.52 -21.99
C LYS A 114 9.38 13.41 -21.71
N PRO A 115 10.27 13.78 -22.66
CA PRO A 115 11.67 13.95 -22.35
C PRO A 115 11.82 15.22 -21.49
N GLY A 116 12.55 15.09 -20.38
CA GLY A 116 13.11 16.24 -19.67
C GLY A 116 14.30 16.82 -20.43
#